data_AF-A0A2S6U4Q6-F1
#
_entry.id   AF-A0A2S6U4Q6-F1
#
_cell.length_a   1.000
_cell.length_b   1.000
_cell.length_c   1.000
_cell.angle_alpha   90.00
_cell.angle_beta   90.00
_cell.angle_gamma   90.00
#
_symmetry.space_group_name_H-M   'P 1'
#
loop_
_entity.id
_entity.type
_entity.pdbx_description
1 polymer ?
#
loop_
_entity_poly.entity_id
_entity_poly.type
_entity_poly.pdbx_seq_one_letter_code
_entity_poly.pdbx_strand_id
1 'polypeptide(L)' 'MSESTKKPEIDYSYRPEHDRPQKRACLNCQSKFTSEGWGNRLCTSCRSRT' A
#
# COMPACT_ATOMS: atom_id res chain seq x y z
N MET A 1 -24.22 3.29 -23.87
CA MET A 1 -24.33 2.74 -22.50
C MET A 1 -22.96 2.85 -21.88
N SER A 2 -22.80 3.67 -20.84
CA SER A 2 -21.48 4.02 -20.27
C SER A 2 -21.00 2.88 -19.38
N GLU A 3 -20.12 2.04 -19.93
CA GLU A 3 -19.50 0.92 -19.23
C GLU A 3 -18.55 1.46 -18.16
N SER A 4 -19.10 1.68 -16.95
CA SER A 4 -18.30 2.00 -15.77
C SER A 4 -17.61 0.72 -15.32
N THR A 5 -16.38 0.54 -15.79
CA THR A 5 -15.48 -0.53 -15.37
C THR A 5 -15.29 -0.45 -13.85
N LYS A 6 -16.13 -1.16 -13.10
CA LYS A 6 -15.92 -1.38 -11.66
C LYS A 6 -14.61 -2.15 -11.55
N LYS A 7 -13.55 -1.48 -11.11
CA LYS A 7 -12.30 -2.14 -10.71
C LYS A 7 -12.68 -3.29 -9.77
N PRO A 8 -12.11 -4.50 -9.93
CA PRO A 8 -12.36 -5.57 -8.99
C PRO A 8 -12.02 -5.05 -7.59
N GLU A 9 -13.00 -5.05 -6.69
CA GLU A 9 -12.75 -4.81 -5.28
C GLU A 9 -11.84 -5.93 -4.81
N ILE A 10 -10.55 -5.63 -4.65
CA ILE A 10 -9.59 -6.56 -4.10
C ILE A 10 -10.00 -6.76 -2.65
N ASP A 11 -10.56 -7.92 -2.35
CA ASP A 11 -10.87 -8.30 -0.97
C ASP A 11 -9.55 -8.38 -0.19
N TYR A 12 -9.40 -7.58 0.86
CA TYR A 12 -8.25 -7.63 1.77
C TYR A 12 -8.62 -8.27 3.12
N SER A 13 -9.79 -8.89 3.20
CA SER A 13 -10.35 -9.47 4.43
C SER A 13 -9.48 -10.61 4.95
N TYR A 14 -8.90 -11.39 4.05
CA TYR A 14 -7.96 -12.48 4.37
C TYR A 14 -6.59 -11.99 4.86
N ARG A 15 -6.27 -10.69 4.75
CA ARG A 15 -4.99 -10.14 5.20
C ARG A 15 -5.09 -9.57 6.61
N PRO A 16 -4.07 -9.78 7.45
CA PRO A 16 -3.92 -9.05 8.71
C PRO A 16 -4.00 -7.54 8.46
N GLU A 17 -4.57 -6.77 9.39
CA GLU A 17 -4.71 -5.31 9.24
C GLU A 17 -3.40 -4.61 8.94
N HIS A 18 -2.29 -5.15 9.47
CA HIS A 18 -0.95 -4.62 9.24
C HIS A 18 -0.37 -4.93 7.85
N ASP A 19 -0.98 -5.85 7.11
CA ASP A 19 -0.66 -6.26 5.73
C ASP A 19 -1.71 -5.83 4.71
N ARG A 20 -2.67 -5.00 5.12
CA ARG A 20 -3.58 -4.33 4.19
C ARG A 20 -2.92 -3.08 3.60
N PRO A 21 -3.20 -2.76 2.32
CA PRO A 21 -2.74 -1.51 1.73
C PRO A 21 -3.27 -0.32 2.51
N GLN A 22 -2.38 0.56 2.93
CA GLN A 22 -2.73 1.72 3.73
C GLN A 22 -1.67 2.81 3.60
N LYS A 23 -2.06 4.05 3.93
CA LYS A 23 -1.11 5.16 4.02
C LYS A 23 -0.28 5.01 5.29
N ARG A 24 1.05 4.96 5.15
CA ARG A 24 2.00 4.82 6.26
C ARG A 24 3.10 5.85 6.18
N ALA A 25 3.76 6.10 7.31
CA ALA A 25 5.01 6.85 7.35
C ALA A 25 6.20 5.91 7.07
N CYS A 26 7.12 6.35 6.22
CA CYS A 26 8.37 5.64 5.96
C CYS A 26 9.22 5.57 7.23
N LEU A 27 9.77 4.40 7.57
CA LEU A 27 10.65 4.28 8.74
C LEU A 27 11.98 5.03 8.60
N ASN A 28 12.43 5.30 7.37
CA ASN A 28 13.70 5.99 7.14
C ASN A 28 13.54 7.51 7.07
N CYS A 29 12.61 8.00 6.23
CA CYS A 29 12.46 9.44 5.98
C CYS A 29 11.14 10.04 6.49
N GLN A 30 10.30 9.25 7.16
CA GLN A 30 8.99 9.65 7.70
C GLN A 30 7.98 10.20 6.68
N SER A 31 8.29 10.14 5.38
CA SER A 31 7.35 10.56 4.33
C SER A 31 6.12 9.64 4.30
N LYS A 32 4.95 10.24 4.06
CA LYS A 32 3.71 9.49 3.89
C LYS A 32 3.70 8.82 2.51
N PHE A 33 3.49 7.52 2.46
CA PHE A 33 3.41 6.74 1.23
C PHE A 33 2.30 5.69 1.31
N THR A 34 1.81 5.24 0.15
CA THR A 34 0.89 4.10 0.08
C THR A 34 1.71 2.83 0.18
N SER A 35 1.57 2.10 1.28
CA SER A 35 2.11 0.74 1.41
C SER A 35 1.10 -0.24 0.79
N GLU A 36 1.57 -1.19 -0.02
CA GLU A 36 0.73 -2.19 -0.69
C GLU A 36 0.35 -3.39 0.22
N GLY A 37 0.65 -3.28 1.53
CA GLY A 37 0.67 -4.44 2.40
C GLY A 37 1.92 -5.30 2.16
N TRP A 38 2.13 -6.38 2.93
CA TRP A 38 3.34 -7.23 2.93
C TRP A 38 4.54 -6.68 3.70
N GLY A 39 4.30 -6.06 4.86
CA GLY A 39 5.39 -5.57 5.71
C GLY A 39 6.26 -4.44 5.11
N ASN A 40 5.88 -3.85 3.96
CA ASN A 40 6.60 -2.72 3.39
C ASN A 40 6.45 -1.47 4.27
N ARG A 41 7.55 -1.11 4.95
CA ARG A 41 7.64 0.07 5.82
C ARG A 41 8.55 1.18 5.28
N LEU A 42 9.09 1.01 4.09
CA LEU A 42 9.90 2.01 3.39
C LEU A 42 9.15 2.53 2.17
N CYS A 43 9.19 3.84 1.96
CA CYS A 43 8.71 4.43 0.72
C CYS A 43 9.61 4.00 -0.45
N THR A 44 9.11 4.08 -1.69
CA THR A 44 9.82 3.69 -2.90
C THR A 44 11.22 4.31 -2.97
N SER A 45 11.35 5.60 -2.65
CA SER A 45 12.64 6.31 -2.68
C SER A 45 13.67 5.77 -1.69
N CYS A 46 13.24 5.31 -0.50
CA CYS A 46 14.15 4.72 0.49
C CYS A 46 14.43 3.25 0.20
N ARG A 47 13.43 2.52 -0.31
CA ARG A 47 13.59 1.12 -0.72
C ARG A 47 14.57 0.98 -1.89
N SER A 48 14.60 1.93 -2.82
CA SER A 48 15.57 1.95 -3.92
C SER A 48 17.00 2.37 -3.52
N ARG A 49 17.21 2.82 -2.27
CA ARG A 49 18.53 3.20 -1.74
C ARG A 49 19.16 2.11 -0.85
N THR A 50 18.42 1.05 -0.54
CA THR A 50 18.90 -0.12 0.22
C THR A 50 19.31 -1.19 -0.78
#